data_AF-A0AA42DNH4-F1
#
_entry.id   AF-A0AA42DNH4-F1
#
_cell.length_a   1.000
_cell.length_b   1.000
_cell.length_c   1.000
_cell.angle_alpha   90.00
_cell.angle_beta   90.00
_cell.angle_gamma   90.00
#
_symmetry.space_group_name_H-M   'P 1'
#
loop_
_entity.id
_entity.type
_entity.pdbx_description
1 polymer ?
#
loop_
_entity_poly.entity_id
_entity_poly.type
_entity_poly.pdbx_seq_one_letter_code
_entity_poly.pdbx_strand_id
1 'polypeptide(L)'
;MEELFASLNQIIEYLNQIYTITQNQTTILLDSNHAGESLDLIEEMAAYKNEVTLELEKTEQIFQGLYNRDKAEITDPEIQKLLKQTVSHVLGLKDKVIQLEQQNVLIMQDLLRRLTEKVEIPKSQAQVANAYKQHSKE
;
A
#
# COMPACT_ATOMS: atom_id res chain seq x y z
N MET A 1 -23.92 4.29 21.14
CA MET A 1 -24.45 4.20 19.76
C MET A 1 -23.94 5.27 18.81
N GLU A 2 -24.13 6.57 19.07
CA GLU A 2 -23.64 7.63 18.18
C GLU A 2 -22.10 7.58 18.02
N GLU A 3 -21.38 7.43 19.14
CA GLU A 3 -19.92 7.23 19.17
C GLU A 3 -19.46 6.00 18.36
N LEU A 4 -20.25 4.92 18.36
CA LEU A 4 -19.94 3.70 17.64
C LEU A 4 -19.97 3.95 16.13
N PHE A 5 -21.01 4.59 15.63
CA PHE A 5 -21.10 4.95 14.21
C PHE A 5 -20.10 6.04 13.81
N ALA A 6 -19.82 7.01 14.69
CA ALA A 6 -18.77 7.99 14.48
C ALA A 6 -17.41 7.33 14.28
N SER A 7 -17.06 6.34 15.13
CA SER A 7 -15.80 5.60 14.97
C SER A 7 -15.73 4.80 13.67
N LEU A 8 -16.84 4.22 13.20
CA LEU A 8 -16.90 3.55 11.89
C LEU A 8 -16.72 4.53 10.72
N ASN A 9 -17.34 5.70 10.79
CA ASN A 9 -17.18 6.72 9.76
C ASN A 9 -15.73 7.22 9.70
N GLN A 10 -15.10 7.42 10.87
CA GLN A 10 -13.70 7.80 10.95
C GLN A 10 -12.77 6.74 10.34
N ILE A 11 -13.04 5.44 10.59
CA ILE A 11 -12.34 4.31 9.94
C ILE A 11 -12.47 4.39 8.41
N ILE A 12 -13.68 4.67 7.90
CA ILE A 12 -13.93 4.83 6.46
C ILE A 12 -13.14 6.00 5.88
N GLU A 13 -13.08 7.14 6.59
CA GLU A 13 -12.29 8.30 6.16
C GLU A 13 -10.80 7.98 6.05
N TYR A 14 -10.22 7.32 7.04
CA TYR A 14 -8.81 6.91 6.99
C TYR A 14 -8.55 5.92 5.85
N LEU A 15 -9.44 4.95 5.65
CA LEU A 15 -9.31 3.99 4.53
C LEU A 15 -9.38 4.68 3.17
N ASN A 16 -10.25 5.68 3.00
CA ASN A 16 -10.32 6.47 1.76
C ASN A 16 -9.05 7.32 1.55
N GLN A 17 -8.47 7.87 2.61
CA GLN A 17 -7.19 8.59 2.53
C GLN A 17 -6.07 7.63 2.10
N ILE A 18 -5.93 6.48 2.77
CA ILE A 18 -4.95 5.45 2.42
C ILE A 18 -5.13 5.00 0.97
N TYR A 19 -6.37 4.73 0.56
CA TYR A 19 -6.71 4.36 -0.81
C TYR A 19 -6.24 5.41 -1.82
N THR A 20 -6.54 6.69 -1.56
CA THR A 20 -6.15 7.80 -2.43
C THR A 20 -4.62 7.94 -2.53
N ILE A 21 -3.92 7.84 -1.39
CA ILE A 21 -2.45 7.87 -1.37
C ILE A 21 -1.89 6.70 -2.19
N THR A 22 -2.45 5.51 -2.03
CA THR A 22 -2.00 4.29 -2.72
C THR A 22 -2.23 4.40 -4.23
N GLN A 23 -3.36 4.96 -4.67
CA GLN A 23 -3.63 5.23 -6.09
C GLN A 23 -2.67 6.28 -6.68
N ASN A 24 -2.36 7.32 -5.91
CA ASN A 24 -1.42 8.34 -6.34
C ASN A 24 -0.01 7.73 -6.47
N GLN A 25 0.40 6.85 -5.56
CA GLN A 25 1.65 6.08 -5.69
C GLN A 25 1.65 5.24 -6.97
N THR A 26 0.53 4.58 -7.32
CA THR A 26 0.39 3.85 -8.59
C THR A 26 0.64 4.76 -9.79
N THR A 27 0.06 5.96 -9.78
CA THR A 27 0.19 6.93 -10.88
C THR A 27 1.64 7.37 -11.05
N ILE A 28 2.32 7.68 -9.95
CA ILE A 28 3.74 8.08 -9.95
C ILE A 28 4.62 6.92 -10.43
N LEU A 29 4.39 5.70 -9.94
CA LEU A 29 5.13 4.51 -10.36
C LEU A 29 4.99 4.21 -11.86
N LEU A 30 3.83 4.50 -12.46
CA LEU A 30 3.61 4.31 -13.88
C LEU A 30 4.23 5.41 -14.75
N ASP A 31 4.55 6.58 -14.18
CA ASP A 31 5.23 7.66 -14.90
C ASP A 31 6.75 7.40 -14.96
N SER A 32 7.16 6.63 -15.96
CA SER A 32 8.55 6.18 -16.16
C SER A 32 9.57 7.27 -16.46
N ASN A 33 9.15 8.53 -16.65
CA ASN A 33 10.05 9.61 -17.08
C ASN A 33 10.82 10.27 -15.91
N HIS A 34 10.35 10.13 -14.67
CA HIS A 34 10.92 10.79 -13.49
C HIS A 34 11.37 9.82 -12.40
N ALA A 35 11.75 8.59 -12.76
CA ALA A 35 11.95 7.47 -11.84
C ALA A 35 12.89 7.74 -10.65
N GLY A 36 13.82 8.69 -10.74
CA GLY A 36 14.69 9.10 -9.63
C GLY A 36 13.98 10.02 -8.62
N GLU A 37 13.46 11.16 -9.07
CA GLU A 37 12.72 12.14 -8.24
C GLU A 37 11.37 11.57 -7.73
N SER A 38 10.83 10.59 -8.44
CA SER A 38 9.58 9.90 -8.08
C SER A 38 9.72 9.01 -6.84
N LEU A 39 10.93 8.54 -6.52
CA LEU A 39 11.16 7.65 -5.37
C LEU A 39 11.08 8.39 -4.05
N ASP A 40 11.65 9.59 -3.96
CA ASP A 40 11.59 10.43 -2.76
C ASP A 40 10.12 10.77 -2.44
N LEU A 41 9.33 11.12 -3.46
CA LEU A 41 7.89 11.38 -3.30
C LEU A 41 7.12 10.12 -2.85
N ILE A 42 7.45 8.94 -3.40
CA ILE A 42 6.83 7.68 -2.98
C ILE A 42 7.17 7.36 -1.52
N GLU A 43 8.39 7.66 -1.08
CA GLU A 43 8.84 7.48 0.30
C GLU A 43 8.08 8.41 1.26
N GLU A 44 7.94 9.70 0.94
CA GLU A 44 7.13 10.64 1.72
C GLU A 44 5.66 10.18 1.82
N MET A 45 5.08 9.74 0.71
CA MET A 45 3.73 9.19 0.69
C MET A 45 3.61 7.91 1.51
N ALA A 46 4.64 7.06 1.53
CA ALA A 46 4.66 5.85 2.35
C ALA A 46 4.74 6.18 3.84
N ALA A 47 5.53 7.18 4.22
CA ALA A 47 5.62 7.66 5.60
C ALA A 47 4.27 8.19 6.09
N TYR A 48 3.63 9.08 5.31
CA TYR A 48 2.32 9.62 5.67
C TYR A 48 1.24 8.53 5.71
N LYS A 49 1.23 7.60 4.75
CA LYS A 49 0.31 6.45 4.75
C LYS A 49 0.47 5.60 6.02
N ASN A 50 1.69 5.41 6.50
CA ASN A 50 1.95 4.70 7.75
C ASN A 50 1.36 5.44 8.96
N GLU A 51 1.51 6.76 9.04
CA GLU A 51 0.89 7.55 10.11
C GLU A 51 -0.64 7.40 10.10
N VAL A 52 -1.27 7.51 8.92
CA VAL A 52 -2.72 7.32 8.76
C VAL A 52 -3.14 5.89 9.13
N THR A 53 -2.31 4.90 8.81
CA THR A 53 -2.57 3.49 9.16
C THR A 53 -2.53 3.26 10.67
N LEU A 54 -1.60 3.91 11.38
CA LEU A 54 -1.55 3.85 12.85
C LEU A 54 -2.79 4.48 13.50
N GLU A 55 -3.28 5.61 12.96
CA GLU A 55 -4.51 6.24 13.45
C GLU A 55 -5.76 5.40 13.13
N LEU A 56 -5.78 4.74 11.96
CA LEU A 56 -6.79 3.74 11.61
C LEU A 56 -6.82 2.61 12.64
N GLU A 57 -5.67 2.00 12.95
CA GLU A 57 -5.58 0.89 13.91
C GLU A 57 -6.07 1.29 15.31
N LYS A 58 -5.68 2.47 15.79
CA LYS A 58 -6.18 3.02 17.07
C LYS A 58 -7.70 3.17 17.04
N THR A 59 -8.24 3.70 15.96
CA THR A 59 -9.69 3.92 15.82
C THR A 59 -10.45 2.60 15.74
N GLU A 60 -9.88 1.57 15.11
CA GLU A 60 -10.45 0.22 15.09
C GLU A 60 -10.49 -0.42 16.47
N GLN A 61 -9.45 -0.22 17.29
CA GLN A 61 -9.45 -0.66 18.68
C GLN A 61 -10.54 0.05 19.50
N ILE A 62 -10.73 1.36 19.29
CA ILE A 62 -11.80 2.14 19.91
C ILE A 62 -13.16 1.57 19.51
N PHE A 63 -13.40 1.37 18.21
CA PHE A 63 -14.62 0.77 17.69
C PHE A 63 -14.88 -0.60 18.33
N GLN A 64 -13.86 -1.45 18.39
CA GLN A 64 -13.96 -2.79 18.98
C GLN A 64 -14.32 -2.71 20.48
N GLY A 65 -13.78 -1.74 21.21
CA GLY A 65 -14.12 -1.48 22.60
C GLY A 65 -15.58 -1.05 22.77
N LEU A 66 -16.02 -0.06 21.97
CA LEU A 66 -17.40 0.43 21.97
C LEU A 66 -18.40 -0.66 21.60
N TYR A 67 -18.09 -1.46 20.56
CA TYR A 67 -18.93 -2.55 20.12
C TYR A 67 -19.06 -3.62 21.21
N ASN A 68 -17.96 -4.03 21.85
CA ASN A 68 -18.02 -5.05 22.89
C ASN A 68 -18.80 -4.61 24.14
N ARG A 69 -18.76 -3.31 24.46
CA ARG A 69 -19.54 -2.71 25.54
C ARG A 69 -21.03 -2.70 25.20
N ASP A 70 -21.38 -2.25 24.01
CA ASP A 70 -22.76 -1.94 23.64
C ASP A 70 -23.49 -3.14 22.96
N LYS A 71 -22.79 -4.21 22.54
CA LYS A 71 -23.36 -5.31 21.71
C LYS A 71 -24.59 -5.98 22.30
N ALA A 72 -24.70 -6.07 23.63
CA ALA A 72 -25.84 -6.69 24.29
C ALA A 72 -27.10 -5.81 24.21
N GLU A 73 -26.91 -4.49 24.06
CA GLU A 73 -27.98 -3.49 23.99
C GLU A 73 -28.44 -3.24 22.55
N ILE A 74 -27.61 -3.59 21.55
CA ILE A 74 -27.93 -3.51 20.11
C ILE A 74 -28.89 -4.64 19.73
N THR A 75 -30.16 -4.48 20.08
CA THR A 75 -31.23 -5.45 19.84
C THR A 75 -32.10 -5.09 18.64
N ASP A 76 -32.07 -3.83 18.20
CA ASP A 76 -32.84 -3.34 17.05
C ASP A 76 -32.30 -3.96 15.73
N PRO A 77 -33.13 -4.71 14.99
CA PRO A 77 -32.74 -5.33 13.72
C PRO A 77 -32.24 -4.35 12.65
N GLU A 78 -32.81 -3.15 12.56
CA GLU A 78 -32.39 -2.15 11.55
C GLU A 78 -31.00 -1.62 11.88
N ILE A 79 -30.70 -1.42 13.17
CA ILE A 79 -29.37 -0.98 13.62
C ILE A 79 -28.34 -2.07 13.39
N GLN A 80 -28.68 -3.33 13.69
CA GLN A 80 -27.80 -4.47 13.40
C GLN A 80 -27.52 -4.60 11.90
N LYS A 81 -28.53 -4.37 11.05
CA LYS A 81 -28.38 -4.40 9.60
C LYS A 81 -27.47 -3.27 9.12
N LEU A 82 -27.68 -2.05 9.59
CA LEU A 82 -26.85 -0.89 9.26
C LEU A 82 -25.38 -1.15 9.66
N LEU A 83 -25.15 -1.61 10.89
CA LEU A 83 -23.80 -1.91 11.37
C LEU A 83 -23.11 -2.98 10.52
N LYS A 84 -23.81 -4.06 10.15
CA LYS A 84 -23.29 -5.09 9.24
C LYS A 84 -22.94 -4.52 7.87
N GLN A 85 -23.78 -3.65 7.32
CA GLN A 85 -23.52 -3.00 6.03
C GLN A 85 -22.28 -2.10 6.10
N THR A 86 -22.16 -1.28 7.14
CA THR A 86 -21.02 -0.38 7.33
C THR A 86 -19.72 -1.16 7.53
N VAL A 87 -19.72 -2.21 8.36
CA VAL A 87 -18.55 -3.08 8.54
C VAL A 87 -18.19 -3.80 7.24
N SER A 88 -19.16 -4.29 6.49
CA SER A 88 -18.90 -4.91 5.18
C SER A 88 -18.28 -3.92 4.20
N HIS A 89 -18.71 -2.65 4.23
CA HIS A 89 -18.11 -1.58 3.42
C HIS A 89 -16.65 -1.31 3.81
N VAL A 90 -16.36 -1.23 5.12
CA VAL A 90 -14.99 -1.10 5.66
C VAL A 90 -14.10 -2.24 5.17
N LEU A 91 -14.57 -3.49 5.29
CA LEU A 91 -13.82 -4.66 4.80
C LEU A 91 -13.56 -4.59 3.30
N GLY A 92 -14.58 -4.21 2.51
CA GLY A 92 -14.42 -4.02 1.07
C GLY A 92 -13.44 -2.91 0.69
N LEU A 93 -13.34 -1.84 1.47
CA LEU A 93 -12.32 -0.80 1.28
C LEU A 93 -10.92 -1.31 1.60
N LYS A 94 -10.75 -2.06 2.69
CA LYS A 94 -9.47 -2.70 3.03
C LYS A 94 -8.98 -3.63 1.92
N ASP A 95 -9.87 -4.47 1.39
CA ASP A 95 -9.51 -5.38 0.30
C ASP A 95 -9.03 -4.62 -0.94
N LYS A 96 -9.67 -3.50 -1.29
CA LYS A 96 -9.24 -2.65 -2.42
C LYS A 96 -7.87 -2.03 -2.17
N VAL A 97 -7.62 -1.52 -0.97
CA VAL A 97 -6.31 -0.98 -0.58
C VAL A 97 -5.25 -2.08 -0.72
N ILE A 98 -5.48 -3.27 -0.17
CA ILE A 98 -4.56 -4.40 -0.24
C ILE A 98 -4.24 -4.77 -1.69
N GLN A 99 -5.25 -4.84 -2.56
CA GLN A 99 -5.06 -5.14 -3.97
C GLN A 99 -4.20 -4.07 -4.68
N LEU A 100 -4.43 -2.79 -4.39
CA LEU A 100 -3.62 -1.70 -4.94
C LEU A 100 -2.17 -1.73 -4.43
N GLU A 101 -1.95 -2.02 -3.15
CA GLU A 101 -0.59 -2.18 -2.60
C GLU A 101 0.16 -3.31 -3.29
N GLN A 102 -0.48 -4.47 -3.45
CA GLN A 102 0.10 -5.61 -4.16
C GLN A 102 0.47 -5.24 -5.60
N GLN A 103 -0.40 -4.49 -6.28
CA GLN A 103 -0.12 -3.98 -7.62
C GLN A 103 1.08 -3.02 -7.63
N ASN A 104 1.14 -2.07 -6.69
CA ASN A 104 2.25 -1.13 -6.57
C ASN A 104 3.59 -1.85 -6.35
N VAL A 105 3.61 -2.88 -5.50
CA VAL A 105 4.81 -3.71 -5.27
C VAL A 105 5.27 -4.38 -6.56
N LEU A 106 4.37 -4.94 -7.35
CA LEU A 106 4.72 -5.56 -8.63
C LEU A 106 5.29 -4.54 -9.64
N ILE A 107 4.71 -3.33 -9.70
CA ILE A 107 5.22 -2.26 -10.57
C ILE A 107 6.62 -1.84 -10.12
N MET A 108 6.83 -1.63 -8.81
CA MET A 108 8.14 -1.30 -8.25
C MET A 108 9.20 -2.37 -8.57
N GLN A 109 8.85 -3.66 -8.41
CA GLN A 109 9.77 -4.76 -8.74
C GLN A 109 10.15 -4.76 -10.23
N ASP A 110 9.19 -4.51 -11.13
CA ASP A 110 9.48 -4.42 -12.56
C ASP A 110 10.36 -3.21 -12.90
N LEU A 111 10.11 -2.05 -12.29
CA LEU A 111 10.96 -0.86 -12.46
C LEU A 111 12.39 -1.11 -11.98
N LEU A 112 12.56 -1.69 -10.79
CA LEU A 112 13.87 -2.02 -10.24
C LEU A 112 14.62 -3.01 -11.13
N ARG A 113 13.93 -4.01 -11.67
CA ARG A 113 14.52 -4.94 -12.65
C ARG A 113 15.02 -4.20 -13.90
N ARG A 114 14.20 -3.33 -14.50
CA ARG A 114 14.61 -2.55 -15.68
C ARG A 114 15.79 -1.61 -15.41
N LEU A 115 15.85 -1.02 -14.21
CA LEU A 115 16.96 -0.16 -13.81
C LEU A 115 18.26 -0.97 -13.59
N THR A 116 18.15 -2.15 -12.99
CA THR A 116 19.31 -3.03 -12.72
C THR A 116 19.82 -3.74 -13.97
N GLU A 117 18.94 -4.14 -14.90
CA GLU A 117 19.32 -4.71 -16.21
C GLU A 117 20.11 -3.72 -17.08
N LYS A 118 19.90 -2.40 -16.92
CA LYS A 118 20.70 -1.36 -17.59
C LYS A 118 22.09 -1.16 -16.99
N VAL A 119 22.38 -1.70 -15.80
CA VAL A 119 23.70 -1.65 -15.18
C VAL A 119 24.52 -2.86 -15.66
N GLU A 120 24.77 -2.95 -16.97
CA GLU A 120 25.92 -3.71 -17.44
C GLU A 120 27.17 -2.89 -17.09
N ILE A 121 27.92 -3.30 -16.06
CA ILE A 121 29.28 -2.77 -15.86
C ILE A 121 30.07 -3.21 -17.10
N PRO A 122 30.53 -2.29 -17.97
CA PRO A 122 31.30 -2.68 -19.13
C PRO A 122 32.57 -3.34 -18.62
N LYS A 123 32.71 -4.65 -18.84
CA LYS A 123 33.99 -5.34 -18.62
C LYS A 123 35.00 -4.61 -19.48
N SER A 124 36.07 -4.08 -18.88
CA SER A 124 37.10 -3.38 -19.63
C SER A 124 37.58 -4.29 -20.77
N GLN A 125 37.91 -3.73 -21.93
CA GLN A 125 38.35 -4.52 -23.09
C GLN A 125 39.51 -5.47 -22.75
N ALA A 126 40.32 -5.13 -21.73
CA ALA A 126 41.37 -5.98 -21.18
C ALA A 126 40.86 -7.28 -20.52
N GLN A 127 39.71 -7.25 -19.84
CA GLN A 127 39.10 -8.45 -19.24
C GLN A 127 38.49 -9.37 -20.30
N VAL A 128 37.92 -8.80 -21.37
CA VAL A 128 37.37 -9.58 -22.50
C VAL A 128 38.51 -10.24 -23.31
N ALA A 129 39.61 -9.51 -23.56
CA ALA A 129 40.76 -10.05 -24.27
C ALA A 129 41.49 -11.17 -23.50
N ASN A 130 41.55 -11.08 -22.16
CA ASN A 130 42.14 -12.12 -21.33
C ASN A 130 41.30 -13.40 -21.28
N ALA A 131 39.96 -13.29 -21.30
CA ALA A 131 39.07 -14.45 -21.37
C ALA A 131 39.22 -15.21 -22.71
N TYR A 132 39.34 -14.48 -23.84
CA TYR A 132 39.57 -15.11 -25.14
C TYR A 132 40.94 -15.81 -25.25
N LYS A 133 42.00 -15.24 -24.65
CA LYS A 133 43.33 -15.88 -24.63
C LYS A 133 43.41 -17.14 -23.76
N GLN A 134 42.54 -17.28 -22.76
CA GLN A 134 42.47 -18.49 -21.93
C GLN A 134 41.73 -19.63 -22.64
N HIS A 135 40.78 -19.32 -23.52
CA HIS A 135 40.04 -20.34 -24.29
C HIS A 135 40.66 -20.69 -25.65
N SER A 136 41.71 -20.00 -26.10
CA SER A 136 42.41 -20.32 -27.38
C SER A 136 43.66 -21.19 -27.21
N LYS A 137 43.83 -21.84 -26.04
CA LYS A 137 44.90 -22.80 -25.77
C LYS A 137 44.29 -24.16 -25.40
N GLU A 138 43.52 -24.71 -26.32
CA GLU A 138 43.30 -26.16 -26.50
C GLU A 138 43.56 -26.48 -27.97
#